data_AF-A0A3D2H4T7-F1
#
_entry.id   AF-A0A3D2H4T7-F1
#
_cell.length_a   1.000
_cell.length_b   1.000
_cell.length_c   1.000
_cell.angle_alpha   90.00
_cell.angle_beta   90.00
_cell.angle_gamma   90.00
#
_symmetry.space_group_name_H-M   'P 1'
#
loop_
_entity.id
_entity.type
_entity.pdbx_description
1 polymer ?
#
loop_
_entity_poly.entity_id
_entity_poly.type
_entity_poly.pdbx_seq_one_letter_code
_entity_poly.pdbx_strand_id
1 'polypeptide(L)'
;MTGSKMTTMTLEDMRTARESRKSQSDWDRVHRMVSHGIEPAEDEDSPNAAALMRADLEKRRIGRPVGQDNKVQVSIRYHREVLDYFKSKGAGWQAQMDKVLLDWVKTHSANKT
;
A
#
# COMPACT_ATOMS: atom_id res chain seq x y z
N MET A 1 -6.30 43.94 -18.30
CA MET A 1 -6.25 42.53 -17.90
C MET A 1 -4.83 42.02 -18.11
N THR A 2 -4.02 42.01 -17.07
CA THR A 2 -2.59 41.64 -17.18
C THR A 2 -2.47 40.15 -16.93
N GLY A 3 -2.29 39.37 -18.00
CA GLY A 3 -2.13 37.91 -17.93
C GLY A 3 -0.91 37.53 -17.11
N SER A 4 -1.08 36.55 -16.22
CA SER A 4 0.00 36.03 -15.38
C SER A 4 1.11 35.45 -16.26
N LYS A 5 2.34 35.99 -16.16
CA LYS A 5 3.50 35.48 -16.89
C LYS A 5 3.96 34.16 -16.25
N MET A 6 3.59 33.05 -16.86
CA MET A 6 4.12 31.72 -16.50
C MET A 6 5.63 31.69 -16.75
N THR A 7 6.44 31.72 -15.69
CA THR A 7 7.88 31.52 -15.78
C THR A 7 8.15 30.02 -15.63
N THR A 8 8.24 29.31 -16.75
CA THR A 8 8.66 27.90 -16.77
C THR A 8 10.18 27.86 -16.62
N MET A 9 10.68 27.81 -15.38
CA MET A 9 12.08 27.43 -15.12
C MET A 9 12.16 25.89 -15.07
N THR A 10 13.13 25.31 -15.77
CA THR A 10 13.36 23.87 -15.71
C THR A 10 14.00 23.49 -14.37
N LEU A 11 13.96 22.20 -13.99
CA LEU A 11 14.53 21.72 -12.74
C LEU A 11 16.05 21.95 -12.66
N GLU A 12 16.76 21.84 -13.80
CA GLU A 12 18.16 22.20 -13.95
C GLU A 12 18.40 23.70 -13.72
N ASP A 13 17.55 24.57 -14.28
CA ASP A 13 17.63 26.02 -14.06
C ASP A 13 17.41 26.38 -12.58
N MET A 14 16.47 25.69 -11.92
CA MET A 14 16.24 25.86 -10.48
C MET A 14 17.43 25.38 -9.65
N ARG A 15 18.08 24.27 -10.05
CA ARG A 15 19.25 23.72 -9.34
C ARG A 15 20.46 24.64 -9.49
N THR A 16 20.75 25.13 -10.69
CA THR A 16 21.80 26.12 -10.95
C THR A 16 21.52 27.47 -10.29
N ALA A 17 20.26 27.91 -10.18
CA ALA A 17 19.89 29.12 -9.43
C ALA A 17 20.14 28.99 -7.91
N ARG A 18 19.95 27.79 -7.34
CA ARG A 18 20.27 27.48 -5.93
C ARG A 18 21.78 27.46 -5.69
N GLU A 19 22.54 26.83 -6.59
CA GLU A 19 24.01 26.79 -6.54
C GLU A 19 24.64 28.18 -6.71
N SER A 20 24.04 29.05 -7.52
CA SER A 20 24.53 30.41 -7.76
C SER A 20 24.08 31.45 -6.71
N ARG A 21 23.51 31.02 -5.57
CA ARG A 21 23.04 31.88 -4.46
C ARG A 21 22.02 32.96 -4.88
N LYS A 22 21.39 32.79 -6.05
CA LYS A 22 20.29 33.64 -6.58
C LYS A 22 18.91 33.14 -6.12
N SER A 23 18.87 32.02 -5.40
CA SER A 23 17.68 31.63 -4.66
C SER A 23 17.37 32.68 -3.60
N GLN A 24 16.13 33.19 -3.60
CA GLN A 24 15.66 34.14 -2.60
C GLN A 24 15.59 33.54 -1.17
N SER A 25 15.91 32.26 -1.01
CA SER A 25 15.86 31.55 0.26
C SER A 25 17.26 31.49 0.89
N ASP A 26 17.42 32.16 2.04
CA ASP A 26 18.63 32.10 2.88
C ASP A 26 18.66 30.79 3.68
N TRP A 27 19.09 29.70 3.01
CA TRP A 27 19.21 28.37 3.63
C TRP A 27 20.29 28.32 4.72
N ASP A 28 21.34 29.13 4.61
CA ASP A 28 22.38 29.22 5.64
C ASP A 28 21.80 29.76 6.95
N ARG A 29 20.88 30.72 6.89
CA ARG A 29 20.13 31.19 8.06
C ARG A 29 19.27 30.10 8.66
N VAL A 30 18.55 29.33 7.83
CA VAL A 30 17.71 28.21 8.30
C VAL A 30 18.57 27.16 8.98
N HIS A 31 19.69 26.75 8.39
CA HIS A 31 20.62 25.81 9.00
C HIS A 31 21.21 26.33 10.31
N ARG A 32 21.59 27.62 10.38
CA ARG A 32 22.02 28.25 11.64
C ARG A 32 20.92 28.18 12.71
N MET A 33 19.67 28.51 12.36
CA MET A 33 18.56 28.45 13.32
C MET A 33 18.35 27.03 13.85
N VAL A 34 18.41 26.01 12.99
CA VAL A 34 18.34 24.59 13.38
C VAL A 34 19.52 24.20 14.28
N SER A 35 20.76 24.62 13.97
CA SER A 35 21.93 24.33 14.80
C SER A 35 21.87 24.98 16.19
N HIS A 36 21.14 26.09 16.33
CA HIS A 36 20.90 26.75 17.62
C HIS A 36 19.67 26.18 18.36
N GLY A 37 19.05 25.11 17.84
CA GLY A 37 17.87 24.49 18.45
C GLY A 37 16.63 25.38 18.43
N ILE A 38 16.58 26.36 17.53
CA ILE A 38 15.41 27.24 17.36
C ILE A 38 14.38 26.47 16.54
N GLU A 39 13.40 25.89 17.22
CA GLU A 39 12.24 25.30 16.54
C GLU A 39 11.28 26.42 16.10
N PRO A 40 10.67 26.31 14.91
CA PRO A 40 9.54 27.17 14.55
C PRO A 40 8.47 27.05 15.62
N ALA A 41 7.90 28.18 16.03
CA ALA A 41 6.76 28.16 16.94
C ALA A 41 5.62 27.33 16.31
N GLU A 42 4.89 26.58 17.15
CA GLU A 42 3.69 25.91 16.69
C GLU A 42 2.69 26.97 16.19
N ASP A 43 2.37 26.92 14.90
CA ASP A 43 1.46 27.83 14.22
C ASP A 43 0.20 27.05 13.83
N GLU A 44 -0.97 27.62 14.14
CA GLU A 44 -2.27 27.04 13.81
C GLU A 44 -2.46 26.89 12.29
N ASP A 45 -1.89 27.80 11.50
CA ASP A 45 -1.93 27.79 10.03
C ASP A 45 -0.86 26.88 9.40
N SER A 46 0.10 26.38 10.19
CA SER A 46 1.17 25.48 9.74
C SER A 46 1.35 24.29 10.70
N PRO A 47 0.33 23.41 10.81
CA PRO A 47 0.41 22.25 11.68
C PRO A 47 1.51 21.28 11.22
N ASN A 48 2.09 20.56 12.17
CA ASN A 48 3.11 19.56 11.88
C ASN A 48 2.54 18.43 11.01
N ALA A 49 2.81 18.50 9.70
CA ALA A 49 2.34 17.54 8.72
C ALA A 49 2.74 16.09 9.07
N ALA A 50 3.93 15.88 9.65
CA ALA A 50 4.39 14.55 10.03
C ALA A 50 3.54 13.96 11.17
N ALA A 51 3.12 14.78 12.13
CA ALA A 51 2.24 14.35 13.22
C ALA A 51 0.84 14.01 12.70
N LEU A 52 0.29 14.82 11.80
CA LEU A 52 -1.01 14.58 11.17
C LEU A 52 -1.04 13.29 10.36
N MET A 53 0.01 13.03 9.57
CA MET A 53 0.13 11.79 8.79
C MET A 53 0.18 10.55 9.68
N ARG A 54 0.91 10.60 10.79
CA ARG A 54 0.99 9.50 11.76
C ARG A 54 -0.38 9.24 12.40
N ALA A 55 -1.07 10.29 12.84
CA ALA A 55 -2.41 10.19 13.41
C ALA A 55 -3.43 9.63 12.39
N ASP A 56 -3.32 9.99 11.12
CA ASP A 56 -4.16 9.42 10.07
C ASP A 56 -3.85 7.93 9.83
N LEU A 57 -2.57 7.55 9.79
CA LEU A 57 -2.16 6.15 9.68
C LEU A 57 -2.64 5.29 10.86
N GLU A 58 -2.59 5.83 12.07
CA GLU A 58 -3.04 5.13 13.27
C GLU A 58 -4.57 4.98 13.32
N LYS A 59 -5.30 5.96 12.79
CA LYS A 59 -6.76 5.89 12.62
C LYS A 59 -7.19 4.97 11.48
N ARG A 60 -6.33 4.76 10.48
CA ARG A 60 -6.58 3.79 9.41
C ARG A 60 -6.56 2.39 10.01
N ARG A 61 -7.75 1.87 10.28
CA ARG A 61 -7.97 0.43 10.48
C ARG A 61 -7.34 -0.28 9.28
N ILE A 62 -6.23 -0.98 9.53
CA ILE A 62 -5.60 -1.91 8.59
C ILE A 62 -6.74 -2.70 7.95
N GLY A 63 -6.83 -2.63 6.62
CA GLY A 63 -7.90 -3.27 5.85
C GLY A 63 -7.97 -4.78 6.11
N ARG A 64 -8.98 -5.42 5.50
CA ARG A 64 -9.35 -6.85 5.63
C ARG A 64 -8.22 -7.71 6.21
N PRO A 65 -8.44 -8.39 7.36
CA PRO A 65 -7.41 -9.21 7.98
C PRO A 65 -6.77 -10.10 6.93
N VAL A 66 -5.43 -10.13 6.89
CA VAL A 66 -4.65 -11.00 6.00
C VAL A 66 -5.21 -12.40 6.21
N GLY A 67 -5.93 -12.89 5.19
CA GLY A 67 -6.81 -14.04 5.33
C GLY A 67 -6.00 -15.23 5.83
N GLN A 68 -6.41 -15.80 6.96
CA GLN A 68 -5.95 -17.10 7.47
C GLN A 68 -6.42 -18.27 6.58
N ASP A 69 -6.84 -18.02 5.35
CA ASP A 69 -7.23 -19.07 4.42
C ASP A 69 -5.93 -19.67 3.85
N ASN A 70 -5.51 -20.83 4.35
CA ASN A 70 -4.41 -21.65 3.82
C ASN A 70 -4.71 -22.24 2.43
N LYS A 71 -5.56 -21.57 1.64
CA LYS A 71 -5.99 -22.00 0.31
C LYS A 71 -4.97 -21.54 -0.71
N VAL A 72 -4.35 -22.50 -1.39
CA VAL A 72 -3.40 -22.24 -2.47
C VAL A 72 -4.10 -22.40 -3.81
N GLN A 73 -4.00 -21.39 -4.68
CA GLN A 73 -4.50 -21.49 -6.03
C GLN A 73 -3.57 -22.38 -6.86
N VAL A 74 -4.10 -23.48 -7.37
CA VAL A 74 -3.37 -24.45 -8.21
C VAL A 74 -4.14 -24.75 -9.49
N SER A 75 -3.43 -25.03 -10.58
CA SER A 75 -4.02 -25.49 -11.84
C SER A 75 -3.85 -27.01 -11.95
N ILE A 76 -4.95 -27.76 -11.83
CA ILE A 76 -4.97 -29.23 -11.86
C ILE A 76 -5.91 -29.69 -12.98
N ARG A 77 -5.53 -30.76 -13.69
CA ARG A 77 -6.40 -31.42 -14.67
C ARG A 77 -7.19 -32.54 -14.01
N TYR A 78 -8.51 -32.53 -14.19
CA TYR A 78 -9.42 -33.57 -13.70
C TYR A 78 -10.05 -34.32 -14.87
N HIS A 79 -10.47 -35.57 -14.63
CA HIS A 79 -11.31 -36.30 -15.57
C HIS A 79 -12.63 -35.56 -15.79
N ARG A 80 -13.14 -35.64 -17.03
CA ARG A 80 -14.36 -34.92 -17.42
C ARG A 80 -15.58 -35.35 -16.60
N GLU A 81 -15.73 -36.64 -16.34
CA GLU A 81 -16.81 -37.20 -15.52
C GLU A 81 -16.86 -36.60 -14.10
N VAL A 82 -15.70 -36.32 -13.50
CA VAL A 82 -15.61 -35.70 -12.16
C VAL A 82 -16.12 -34.27 -12.22
N LEU A 83 -15.68 -33.49 -13.21
CA LEU A 83 -16.13 -32.11 -13.38
C LEU A 83 -17.63 -32.04 -13.70
N ASP A 84 -18.12 -32.92 -14.57
CA ASP A 84 -19.54 -32.95 -14.95
C ASP A 84 -20.42 -33.30 -13.74
N TYR A 85 -19.99 -34.26 -12.90
CA TYR A 85 -20.66 -34.58 -11.64
C TYR A 85 -20.76 -33.37 -10.70
N PHE A 86 -19.65 -32.69 -10.41
CA PHE A 86 -19.68 -31.57 -9.47
C PHE A 86 -20.42 -30.36 -10.05
N LYS A 87 -20.22 -30.02 -11.33
CA LYS A 87 -20.96 -28.93 -11.98
C LYS A 87 -22.46 -29.15 -11.96
N SER A 88 -22.94 -30.40 -12.04
CA SER A 88 -24.37 -30.72 -11.92
C SER A 88 -24.98 -30.33 -10.57
N LYS A 89 -24.16 -30.15 -9.52
CA LYS A 89 -24.60 -29.71 -8.18
C LYS A 89 -24.93 -28.22 -8.10
N GLY A 90 -24.61 -27.44 -9.13
CA GLY A 90 -24.94 -26.02 -9.22
C GLY A 90 -23.89 -25.09 -8.63
N ALA A 91 -24.34 -23.94 -8.10
CA ALA A 91 -23.45 -22.91 -7.56
C ALA A 91 -22.61 -23.44 -6.40
N GLY A 92 -21.31 -23.10 -6.38
CA GLY A 92 -20.39 -23.55 -5.33
C GLY A 92 -19.83 -24.97 -5.52
N TRP A 93 -19.99 -25.58 -6.70
CA TRP A 93 -19.46 -26.92 -6.99
C TRP A 93 -17.96 -27.09 -6.70
N GLN A 94 -17.15 -26.05 -6.89
CA GLN A 94 -15.72 -26.06 -6.54
C GLN A 94 -15.50 -26.19 -5.03
N ALA A 95 -16.27 -25.47 -4.22
CA ALA A 95 -16.19 -25.56 -2.76
C ALA A 95 -16.70 -26.92 -2.24
N GLN A 96 -17.70 -27.51 -2.91
CA GLN A 96 -18.14 -28.87 -2.59
C GLN A 96 -17.06 -29.90 -2.95
N MET A 97 -16.41 -29.75 -4.10
CA MET A 97 -15.30 -30.60 -4.51
C MET A 97 -14.12 -30.51 -3.53
N ASP A 98 -13.77 -29.30 -3.09
CA ASP A 98 -12.75 -29.05 -2.05
C ASP A 98 -13.06 -29.80 -0.75
N LYS A 99 -14.32 -29.73 -0.27
CA LYS A 99 -14.76 -30.49 0.92
C LYS A 99 -14.60 -32.00 0.77
N VAL A 100 -14.94 -32.55 -0.39
CA VAL A 100 -14.79 -33.99 -0.67
C VAL A 100 -13.32 -34.39 -0.66
N LEU A 101 -12.45 -33.60 -1.28
CA LEU A 101 -11.01 -33.85 -1.27
C LEU A 101 -10.44 -33.77 0.15
N LEU A 102 -10.87 -32.80 0.95
CA LEU A 102 -10.45 -32.66 2.34
C LEU A 102 -10.90 -33.85 3.20
N ASP A 103 -12.12 -34.34 3.00
CA ASP A 103 -12.64 -35.51 3.71
C ASP A 103 -11.91 -36.80 3.31
N TRP A 104 -11.62 -36.97 2.02
CA TRP A 104 -10.80 -38.08 1.52
C TRP A 104 -9.41 -38.06 2.17
N VAL A 105 -8.76 -36.89 2.23
CA VAL A 105 -7.47 -36.74 2.91
C VAL A 105 -7.58 -37.15 4.38
N LYS A 106 -8.56 -36.66 5.13
CA LYS A 106 -8.73 -37.00 6.56
C LYS A 106 -8.93 -38.49 6.81
N THR A 107 -9.73 -39.14 5.98
CA THR A 107 -10.05 -40.57 6.12
C THR A 107 -8.90 -41.47 5.68
N HIS A 108 -8.10 -41.06 4.69
CA HIS A 108 -7.04 -41.89 4.11
C HIS A 108 -5.63 -41.56 4.64
N SER A 109 -5.44 -40.45 5.35
CA SER A 109 -4.17 -40.15 6.02
C SER A 109 -4.00 -40.88 7.36
N ALA A 110 -5.08 -41.38 7.96
CA ALA A 110 -5.04 -42.22 9.17
C ALA A 110 -4.45 -43.63 8.92
N ASN A 111 -4.39 -44.08 7.66
CA ASN A 111 -3.91 -45.42 7.29
C ASN A 111 -2.47 -45.41 6.74
N LYS A 112 -1.73 -44.33 7.01
CA LYS A 112 -0.33 -44.16 6.64
C LYS A 112 0.52 -44.38 7.90
N THR A 113 0.61 -45.63 8.35
CA THR A 113 1.58 -46.14 9.35
C THR A 113 1.87 -47.58 8.97
#